data_AF-A0A4Q2KSH0-F1
#
_entry.id   AF-A0A4Q2KSH0-F1
#
_cell.length_a   1.000
_cell.length_b   1.000
_cell.length_c   1.000
_cell.angle_alpha   90.00
_cell.angle_beta   90.00
_cell.angle_gamma   90.00
#
_symmetry.space_group_name_H-M   'P 1'
#
loop_
_entity.id
_entity.type
_entity.pdbx_description
1 polymer ?
#
loop_
_entity_poly.entity_id
_entity_poly.type
_entity_poly.pdbx_seq_one_letter_code
_entity_poly.pdbx_strand_id
1 'polypeptide(L)'
;MSAVPAQSLPAPRRIETERQRRLRPAPERAIARAKPTLGYAVIALGSVAVIIVAQLLLSIAVTQGAYELDKYQVAQAELAREQQTLTEDLDRVESPQFLAMNAEALGMVPNSSPVYLRLSDGAVLGQPTAATGGAAASAPLVPNTLIDGVPLVTEQQSGNAENAAKPEHAADPATPNQAAAPPAGNGLPTPATH
;
A
#
# COMPACT_ATOMS: atom_id res chain seq x y z
N MET A 1 147.50 -25.23 -30.99
CA MET A 1 146.78 -25.21 -32.28
C MET A 1 145.34 -24.84 -31.99
N SER A 2 144.85 -23.80 -32.68
CA SER A 2 143.47 -23.42 -33.04
C SER A 2 142.28 -23.93 -32.22
N ALA A 3 141.19 -23.22 -32.01
CA ALA A 3 140.72 -21.85 -32.23
C ALA A 3 139.24 -21.86 -31.79
N VAL A 4 138.63 -20.68 -31.73
CA VAL A 4 137.18 -20.38 -31.77
C VAL A 4 136.56 -19.97 -30.42
N PRO A 5 136.24 -18.67 -30.26
CA PRO A 5 135.31 -18.17 -29.25
C PRO A 5 133.87 -18.29 -29.76
N ALA A 6 132.89 -18.51 -28.88
CA ALA A 6 131.48 -18.44 -29.24
C ALA A 6 130.65 -17.73 -28.16
N GLN A 7 130.01 -16.65 -28.63
CA GLN A 7 129.08 -15.72 -28.03
C GLN A 7 128.17 -16.21 -26.89
N SER A 8 128.10 -15.37 -25.86
CA SER A 8 127.00 -15.25 -24.89
C SER A 8 125.71 -14.73 -25.56
N LEU A 9 124.59 -15.39 -25.30
CA LEU A 9 123.23 -14.93 -25.63
C LEU A 9 122.47 -14.54 -24.35
N PRO A 10 121.64 -13.48 -24.38
CA PRO A 10 121.05 -12.87 -23.19
C PRO A 10 119.86 -13.63 -22.65
N ALA A 11 119.73 -13.59 -21.32
CA ALA A 11 118.62 -14.15 -20.56
C ALA A 11 117.27 -13.46 -20.86
N PRO A 12 116.18 -14.22 -21.02
CA PRO A 12 114.85 -13.64 -20.97
C PRO A 12 114.41 -13.44 -19.51
N ARG A 13 114.35 -12.18 -19.08
CA ARG A 13 113.53 -11.77 -17.92
C ARG A 13 112.08 -12.16 -18.20
N ARG A 14 111.56 -13.17 -17.50
CA ARG A 14 110.12 -13.41 -17.47
C ARG A 14 109.55 -12.82 -16.19
N ILE A 15 108.76 -11.79 -16.41
CA ILE A 15 108.07 -10.94 -15.45
C ILE A 15 107.20 -11.82 -14.55
N GLU A 16 107.50 -11.77 -13.26
CA GLU A 16 106.67 -12.29 -12.18
C GLU A 16 105.36 -11.50 -12.21
N THR A 17 104.33 -12.08 -12.83
CA THR A 17 103.01 -11.46 -12.88
C THR A 17 102.31 -11.82 -11.58
N GLU A 18 102.27 -10.87 -10.65
CA GLU A 18 101.37 -10.89 -9.51
C GLU A 18 100.02 -11.40 -9.96
N ARG A 19 99.65 -12.59 -9.48
CA ARG A 19 98.37 -13.20 -9.76
C ARG A 19 97.32 -12.44 -8.94
N GLN A 20 96.93 -11.28 -9.46
CA GLN A 20 95.84 -10.46 -8.92
C GLN A 20 94.63 -11.35 -8.72
N ARG A 21 94.34 -11.62 -7.44
CA ARG A 21 93.21 -12.43 -6.99
C ARG A 21 91.95 -11.61 -7.27
N ARG A 22 91.46 -11.67 -8.51
CA ARG A 22 90.20 -11.04 -8.89
C ARG A 22 89.09 -11.77 -8.15
N LEU A 23 88.59 -11.13 -7.09
CA LEU A 23 87.34 -11.51 -6.46
C LEU A 23 86.23 -11.29 -7.48
N ARG A 24 85.72 -12.38 -8.03
CA ARG A 24 84.56 -12.40 -8.91
C ARG A 24 83.35 -12.19 -7.99
N PRO A 25 82.49 -11.17 -8.22
CA PRO A 25 81.21 -11.12 -7.54
C PRO A 25 80.49 -12.44 -7.86
N ALA A 26 80.16 -13.21 -6.82
CA ALA A 26 79.24 -14.31 -6.98
C ALA A 26 77.97 -13.74 -7.63
N PRO A 27 77.38 -14.38 -8.65
CA PRO A 27 76.08 -13.93 -9.12
C PRO A 27 75.15 -14.04 -7.92
N GLU A 28 74.77 -12.89 -7.37
CA GLU A 28 73.64 -12.82 -6.46
C GLU A 28 72.49 -13.34 -7.30
N ARG A 29 72.09 -14.56 -6.99
CA ARG A 29 71.04 -15.27 -7.70
C ARG A 29 69.85 -14.35 -7.55
N ALA A 30 69.55 -13.58 -8.59
CA ALA A 30 68.35 -12.79 -8.65
C ALA A 30 67.22 -13.82 -8.70
N ILE A 31 66.78 -14.22 -7.50
CA ILE A 31 65.57 -14.98 -7.34
C ILE A 31 64.52 -13.99 -7.80
N ALA A 32 64.16 -14.05 -9.07
CA ALA A 32 62.91 -13.51 -9.57
C ALA A 32 61.84 -14.28 -8.80
N ARG A 33 61.54 -13.80 -7.58
CA ARG A 33 60.38 -14.25 -6.81
C ARG A 33 59.22 -13.87 -7.70
N ALA A 34 58.71 -14.85 -8.45
CA ALA A 34 57.44 -14.74 -9.14
C ALA A 34 56.42 -14.41 -8.04
N LYS A 35 56.16 -13.12 -7.87
CA LYS A 35 55.24 -12.64 -6.84
C LYS A 35 53.90 -13.31 -7.18
N PRO A 36 53.25 -14.02 -6.23
CA PRO A 36 51.95 -14.65 -6.47
C PRO A 36 50.81 -13.62 -6.63
N THR A 37 51.13 -12.39 -7.04
CA THR A 37 50.20 -11.28 -7.23
C THR A 37 49.16 -11.56 -8.31
N LEU A 38 49.41 -12.49 -9.23
CA LEU A 38 48.44 -12.87 -10.24
C LEU A 38 47.19 -13.51 -9.61
N GLY A 39 47.37 -14.41 -8.63
CA GLY A 39 46.25 -15.03 -7.91
C GLY A 39 45.43 -14.01 -7.13
N TYR A 40 46.10 -13.12 -6.39
CA TYR A 40 45.44 -12.02 -5.67
C TYR A 40 44.73 -11.03 -6.61
N ALA A 41 45.31 -10.72 -7.77
CA ALA A 41 44.70 -9.84 -8.77
C ALA A 41 43.43 -10.45 -9.38
N VAL A 42 43.43 -11.76 -9.67
CA VAL A 42 42.24 -12.48 -10.17
C VAL A 42 41.15 -12.50 -9.11
N ILE A 43 41.48 -12.77 -7.85
CA ILE A 43 40.51 -12.75 -6.74
C ILE A 43 39.93 -11.35 -6.55
N ALA A 44 40.78 -10.31 -6.54
CA ALA A 44 40.35 -8.92 -6.42
C ALA A 44 39.40 -8.53 -7.57
N LEU A 45 39.77 -8.80 -8.82
CA LEU A 45 38.94 -8.49 -9.98
C LEU A 45 37.64 -9.29 -10.00
N GLY A 46 37.70 -10.58 -9.61
CA GLY A 46 36.53 -11.42 -9.46
C GLY A 46 35.56 -10.89 -8.40
N SER A 47 36.07 -10.45 -7.25
CA SER A 47 35.25 -9.85 -6.19
C SER A 47 34.54 -8.57 -6.65
N VAL A 48 35.24 -7.72 -7.40
CA VAL A 48 34.65 -6.51 -7.99
C VAL A 48 33.54 -6.87 -8.98
N ALA A 49 33.78 -7.85 -9.85
CA ALA A 49 32.76 -8.31 -10.80
C ALA A 49 31.51 -8.87 -10.09
N VAL A 50 31.69 -9.65 -9.02
CA VAL A 50 30.58 -10.17 -8.20
C VAL A 50 29.79 -9.04 -7.56
N ILE A 51 30.45 -8.03 -7.01
CA ILE A 51 29.77 -6.85 -6.42
C ILE A 51 28.93 -6.13 -7.47
N ILE A 52 29.45 -5.92 -8.68
CA ILE A 52 28.72 -5.25 -9.77
C ILE A 52 27.47 -6.06 -10.16
N VAL A 53 27.61 -7.38 -10.31
CA VAL A 53 26.47 -8.25 -10.63
C VAL A 53 25.44 -8.24 -9.51
N ALA A 54 25.86 -8.30 -8.25
CA ALA A 54 24.96 -8.23 -7.10
C ALA A 54 24.19 -6.90 -7.05
N GLN A 55 24.86 -5.78 -7.30
CA GLN A 55 24.21 -4.47 -7.38
C GLN A 55 23.17 -4.40 -8.50
N LEU A 56 23.49 -4.95 -9.68
CA LEU A 56 22.56 -4.98 -10.80
C LEU A 56 21.31 -5.83 -10.48
N LEU A 57 21.49 -7.02 -9.91
CA LEU A 57 20.38 -7.89 -9.51
C LEU A 57 19.52 -7.24 -8.43
N LEU A 58 20.14 -6.58 -7.45
CA LEU A 58 19.41 -5.83 -6.42
C LEU A 58 18.59 -4.69 -7.04
N SER A 59 19.16 -3.95 -8.00
CA SER A 59 18.44 -2.88 -8.71
C SER A 59 17.23 -3.42 -9.50
N ILE A 60 17.38 -4.57 -10.16
CA ILE A 60 16.28 -5.24 -10.88
C ILE A 60 15.19 -5.69 -9.88
N ALA A 61 15.58 -6.31 -8.77
CA ALA A 61 14.65 -6.76 -7.74
C ALA A 61 13.88 -5.60 -7.09
N VAL A 62 14.57 -4.49 -6.79
CA VAL A 62 13.94 -3.26 -6.29
C VAL A 62 12.96 -2.68 -7.31
N THR A 63 13.31 -2.72 -8.60
CA THR A 63 12.44 -2.21 -9.66
C THR A 63 11.16 -3.05 -9.79
N GLN A 64 11.25 -4.38 -9.71
CA GLN A 64 10.06 -5.26 -9.71
C GLN A 64 9.19 -5.08 -8.46
N GLY A 65 9.82 -4.97 -7.27
CA GLY A 65 9.11 -4.70 -6.02
C GLY A 65 8.42 -3.33 -6.00
N ALA A 66 9.00 -2.32 -6.66
CA ALA A 66 8.41 -1.00 -6.80
C ALA A 66 7.11 -1.04 -7.64
N TYR A 67 7.06 -1.82 -8.71
CA TYR A 67 5.85 -1.95 -9.53
C TYR A 67 4.72 -2.70 -8.83
N GLU A 68 5.03 -3.70 -8.00
CA GLU A 68 3.98 -4.37 -7.22
C GLU A 68 3.41 -3.45 -6.14
N LEU A 69 4.28 -2.73 -5.42
CA LEU A 69 3.85 -1.77 -4.40
C LEU A 69 3.06 -0.59 -5.01
N ASP A 70 3.41 -0.14 -6.21
CA ASP A 70 2.65 0.87 -6.95
C ASP A 70 1.23 0.39 -7.29
N LYS A 71 1.08 -0.85 -7.79
CA LYS A 71 -0.23 -1.45 -8.07
C LYS A 71 -1.13 -1.50 -6.85
N TYR A 72 -0.57 -1.90 -5.69
CA TYR A 72 -1.34 -1.96 -4.45
C TYR A 72 -1.72 -0.56 -3.93
N GLN A 73 -0.84 0.43 -4.05
CA GLN A 73 -1.15 1.82 -3.69
C GLN A 73 -2.23 2.42 -4.59
N VAL A 74 -2.17 2.17 -5.90
CA VAL A 74 -3.23 2.60 -6.84
C VAL A 74 -4.57 1.96 -6.48
N ALA A 75 -4.59 0.66 -6.20
CA ALA A 75 -5.81 -0.02 -5.78
C ALA A 75 -6.38 0.53 -4.46
N GLN A 76 -5.52 0.83 -3.48
CA GLN A 76 -5.93 1.44 -2.22
C GLN A 76 -6.50 2.85 -2.42
N ALA A 77 -5.87 3.66 -3.27
CA ALA A 77 -6.34 5.00 -3.58
C ALA A 77 -7.71 4.98 -4.27
N GLU A 78 -7.92 4.01 -5.17
CA GLU A 78 -9.21 3.82 -5.83
C GLU A 78 -10.31 3.41 -4.84
N LEU A 79 -10.04 2.42 -3.99
CA LEU A 79 -10.98 1.99 -2.96
C LEU A 79 -11.32 3.11 -1.96
N ALA A 80 -10.33 3.95 -1.61
CA ALA A 80 -10.56 5.08 -0.73
C ALA A 80 -11.47 6.14 -1.36
N ARG A 81 -11.31 6.40 -2.67
CA ARG A 81 -12.21 7.29 -3.42
C ARG A 81 -13.62 6.73 -3.48
N GLU A 82 -13.77 5.43 -3.73
CA GLU A 82 -15.08 4.77 -3.74
C GLU A 82 -15.78 4.87 -2.39
N GLN A 83 -15.06 4.61 -1.29
CA GLN A 83 -15.60 4.77 0.06
C GLN A 83 -16.04 6.22 0.34
N GLN A 84 -15.26 7.21 -0.10
CA GLN A 84 -15.62 8.61 0.08
C GLN A 84 -16.90 8.96 -0.68
N THR A 85 -17.04 8.51 -1.93
CA THR A 85 -18.27 8.70 -2.71
C THR A 85 -19.47 8.07 -2.03
N LEU A 86 -19.36 6.82 -1.58
CA LEU A 86 -20.47 6.13 -0.90
C LEU A 86 -20.84 6.81 0.43
N THR A 87 -19.86 7.34 1.15
CA THR A 87 -20.10 8.09 2.39
C THR A 87 -20.84 9.39 2.10
N GLU A 88 -20.45 10.12 1.05
CA GLU A 88 -21.14 11.35 0.63
C GLU A 88 -22.59 11.08 0.20
N ASP A 89 -22.84 9.98 -0.51
CA ASP A 89 -24.20 9.54 -0.86
C ASP A 89 -25.02 9.17 0.38
N LEU A 90 -24.41 8.53 1.37
CA LEU A 90 -25.05 8.18 2.64
C LEU A 90 -25.38 9.45 3.45
N ASP A 91 -24.42 10.37 3.60
CA ASP A 91 -24.62 11.64 4.29
C ASP A 91 -25.71 12.49 3.61
N ARG A 92 -25.81 12.40 2.27
CA ARG A 92 -26.86 13.04 1.47
C ARG A 92 -28.25 12.51 1.85
N VAL A 93 -28.44 11.19 1.91
CA VAL A 93 -29.74 10.58 2.25
C VAL A 93 -30.05 10.56 3.74
N GLU A 94 -29.05 10.60 4.62
CA GLU A 94 -29.24 10.73 6.07
C GLU A 94 -29.42 12.19 6.52
N SER A 95 -29.28 13.14 5.59
CA SER A 95 -29.38 14.56 5.92
C SER A 95 -30.75 14.91 6.55
N PRO A 96 -30.78 15.81 7.56
CA PRO A 96 -32.03 16.15 8.27
C PRO A 96 -33.13 16.68 7.34
N GLN A 97 -32.74 17.41 6.29
CA GLN A 97 -33.67 17.94 5.30
C GLN A 97 -34.31 16.82 4.46
N PHE A 98 -33.52 15.84 4.02
CA PHE A 98 -34.05 14.68 3.28
C PHE A 98 -34.96 13.82 4.16
N LEU A 99 -34.57 13.59 5.42
CA LEU A 99 -35.41 12.85 6.36
C LEU A 99 -36.73 13.57 6.67
N ALA A 100 -36.71 14.89 6.82
CA ALA A 100 -37.93 15.68 7.02
C ALA A 100 -38.88 15.61 5.81
N MET A 101 -38.34 15.69 4.59
CA MET A 101 -39.14 15.55 3.37
C MET A 101 -39.76 14.14 3.23
N ASN A 102 -39.00 13.09 3.56
CA ASN A 102 -39.53 11.72 3.57
C ASN A 102 -40.59 11.51 4.66
N ALA A 103 -40.37 12.09 5.84
CA ALA A 103 -41.35 12.06 6.92
C ALA A 103 -42.66 12.72 6.49
N GLU A 104 -42.58 13.88 5.84
CA GLU A 104 -43.75 14.58 5.30
C GLU A 104 -44.43 13.81 4.17
N ALA A 105 -43.66 13.17 3.29
CA ALA A 105 -44.22 12.29 2.25
C ALA A 105 -45.02 11.12 2.84
N LEU A 106 -44.68 10.67 4.05
CA LEU A 106 -45.42 9.67 4.81
C LEU A 106 -46.58 10.27 5.64
N GLY A 107 -46.81 11.58 5.56
CA GLY A 107 -47.87 12.30 6.28
C GLY A 107 -47.49 12.72 7.70
N MET A 108 -46.22 12.60 8.10
CA MET A 108 -45.75 13.14 9.37
C MET A 108 -45.63 14.66 9.30
N VAL A 109 -45.83 15.32 10.43
CA VAL A 109 -45.87 16.77 10.54
C VAL A 109 -44.99 17.22 11.72
N PRO A 110 -44.19 18.29 11.57
CA PRO A 110 -43.43 18.84 12.69
C PRO A 110 -44.35 19.39 13.79
N ASN A 111 -44.07 19.03 15.04
CA ASN A 111 -44.80 19.54 16.18
C ASN A 111 -44.20 20.89 16.65
N SER A 112 -44.93 21.98 16.47
CA SER A 112 -44.54 23.33 16.91
C SER A 112 -44.77 23.59 18.40
N SER A 113 -45.56 22.75 19.08
CA SER A 113 -45.96 22.93 20.48
C SER A 113 -45.92 21.59 21.24
N PRO A 114 -44.72 21.10 21.59
CA PRO A 114 -44.59 19.87 22.37
C PRO A 114 -45.16 20.03 23.78
N VAL A 115 -45.88 19.02 24.23
CA VAL A 115 -46.46 18.93 25.58
C VAL A 115 -45.70 17.87 26.36
N TYR A 116 -45.36 18.17 27.61
CA TYR A 116 -44.50 17.29 28.42
C TYR A 116 -45.31 16.59 29.51
N LEU A 117 -44.98 15.33 29.77
CA LEU A 117 -45.51 14.58 30.91
C LEU A 117 -44.51 14.64 32.06
N ARG A 118 -44.93 15.16 33.21
CA ARG A 118 -44.13 15.13 34.43
C ARG A 118 -44.33 13.78 35.13
N LEU A 119 -43.28 12.96 35.16
CA LEU A 119 -43.37 11.56 35.65
C LEU A 119 -43.66 11.45 37.15
N SER A 120 -43.31 12.47 37.94
CA SER A 120 -43.48 12.44 39.40
C SER A 120 -44.94 12.48 39.85
N ASP A 121 -45.81 13.13 39.08
CA ASP A 121 -47.19 13.43 39.46
C ASP A 121 -48.19 13.18 38.31
N GLY A 122 -47.70 12.74 37.15
CA GLY A 122 -48.52 12.47 35.97
C GLY A 122 -49.13 13.72 35.34
N ALA A 123 -48.68 14.92 35.73
CA ALA A 123 -49.23 16.16 35.20
C ALA A 123 -48.75 16.39 33.76
N VAL A 124 -49.71 16.76 32.90
CA VAL A 124 -49.46 17.16 31.51
C VAL A 124 -49.23 18.66 31.48
N LEU A 125 -48.04 19.08 31.04
CA LEU A 125 -47.61 20.48 30.98
C LEU A 125 -47.72 20.99 29.55
N GLY A 126 -48.75 21.81 29.30
CA GLY A 126 -49.09 22.38 27.99
C GLY A 126 -50.51 22.02 27.57
N GLN A 127 -50.94 22.50 26.41
CA GLN A 127 -52.25 22.17 25.84
C GLN A 127 -52.07 21.21 24.66
N PRO A 128 -52.52 19.94 24.78
CA PRO A 128 -52.44 18.99 23.68
C PRO A 128 -53.30 19.46 22.50
N THR A 129 -52.64 19.86 21.42
CA THR A 129 -53.30 20.24 20.17
C THR A 129 -52.71 19.40 19.05
N ALA A 130 -53.57 18.93 18.13
CA ALA A 130 -53.09 18.22 16.95
C ALA A 130 -52.18 19.14 16.14
N ALA A 131 -51.01 18.63 15.73
CA ALA A 131 -50.10 19.39 14.90
C ALA A 131 -50.76 19.64 13.53
N THR A 132 -51.09 20.89 13.24
CA THR A 132 -51.58 21.30 11.93
C THR A 132 -50.39 21.58 11.04
N GLY A 133 -49.99 20.57 10.26
CA GLY A 133 -48.87 20.67 9.32
C GLY A 133 -49.32 21.16 7.96
N GLY A 134 -48.48 21.98 7.34
CA GLY A 134 -48.53 22.25 5.91
C GLY A 134 -47.11 22.37 5.38
N ALA A 135 -46.91 22.08 4.09
CA ALA A 135 -45.59 22.07 3.44
C ALA A 135 -44.75 23.33 3.68
N ALA A 136 -45.39 24.48 3.90
CA ALA A 136 -44.70 25.73 4.22
C ALA A 136 -44.11 25.80 5.64
N ALA A 137 -44.61 25.02 6.61
CA ALA A 137 -44.13 24.99 7.98
C ALA A 137 -42.89 24.09 8.16
N SER A 138 -42.68 23.14 7.25
CA SER A 138 -41.56 22.20 7.24
C SER A 138 -40.45 22.57 6.26
N ALA A 139 -40.68 23.56 5.39
CA ALA A 139 -39.74 23.93 4.34
C ALA A 139 -38.44 24.53 4.94
N PRO A 140 -37.26 23.97 4.61
CA PRO A 140 -36.00 24.49 5.12
C PRO A 140 -35.74 25.90 4.58
N LEU A 141 -35.30 26.80 5.46
CA LEU A 141 -34.94 28.18 5.09
C LEU A 141 -33.71 28.24 4.16
N VAL A 142 -32.88 27.20 4.19
CA VAL A 142 -31.70 27.05 3.33
C VAL A 142 -31.87 25.77 2.52
N PRO A 143 -31.98 25.87 1.18
CA PRO A 143 -32.13 24.69 0.33
C PRO A 143 -30.84 23.87 0.32
N ASN A 144 -30.98 22.56 0.34
CA ASN A 144 -29.88 21.64 0.07
C ASN A 144 -29.97 21.15 -1.38
N THR A 145 -29.09 21.64 -2.26
CA THR A 145 -29.06 21.17 -3.67
C THR A 145 -28.54 19.75 -3.79
N LEU A 146 -27.84 19.26 -2.76
CA LEU A 146 -27.36 17.88 -2.73
C LEU A 146 -28.50 16.89 -2.53
N ILE A 147 -29.77 17.26 -2.37
CA ILE A 147 -30.86 16.26 -2.30
C ILE A 147 -31.72 16.27 -3.57
N ASP A 148 -31.43 17.17 -4.51
CA ASP A 148 -32.16 17.28 -5.77
C ASP A 148 -32.02 16.00 -6.61
N GLY A 149 -33.16 15.47 -7.08
CA GLY A 149 -33.22 14.26 -7.91
C GLY A 149 -33.09 12.94 -7.16
N VAL A 150 -32.97 12.95 -5.82
CA VAL A 150 -33.12 11.73 -5.03
C VAL A 150 -34.62 11.47 -4.83
N PRO A 151 -35.15 10.31 -5.27
CA PRO A 151 -36.56 10.00 -5.10
C PRO A 151 -36.92 9.89 -3.62
N LEU A 152 -38.15 10.24 -3.28
CA LEU A 152 -38.66 10.03 -1.92
C LEU A 152 -39.09 8.57 -1.73
N VAL A 153 -39.18 8.13 -0.47
CA VAL A 153 -39.57 6.76 -0.10
C VAL A 153 -40.90 6.34 -0.74
N THR A 154 -41.86 7.27 -0.86
CA THR A 154 -43.16 7.03 -1.52
C THR A 154 -43.05 6.80 -3.03
N GLU A 155 -42.12 7.49 -3.70
CA GLU A 155 -41.84 7.32 -5.13
C GLU A 155 -41.05 6.04 -5.39
N GLN A 156 -40.05 5.73 -4.55
CA GLN A 156 -39.30 4.46 -4.60
C GLN A 156 -40.20 3.24 -4.37
N GLN A 157 -41.14 3.30 -3.43
CA GLN A 157 -42.10 2.20 -3.23
C GLN A 157 -42.99 1.97 -4.46
N SER A 158 -43.36 3.04 -5.14
CA SER A 158 -44.18 2.97 -6.36
C SER A 158 -43.40 2.34 -7.52
N GLY A 159 -42.13 2.70 -7.71
CA GLY A 159 -41.25 2.09 -8.72
C GLY A 159 -40.88 0.63 -8.42
N ASN A 160 -40.71 0.27 -7.14
CA ASN A 160 -40.46 -1.12 -6.74
C ASN A 160 -41.69 -2.02 -6.92
N ALA A 161 -42.89 -1.49 -6.71
CA ALA A 161 -44.14 -2.21 -6.99
C ALA A 161 -44.33 -2.50 -8.49
N GLU A 162 -43.85 -1.60 -9.35
CA GLU A 162 -43.89 -1.77 -10.82
C GLU A 162 -42.83 -2.77 -11.32
N ASN A 163 -41.63 -2.80 -10.72
CA ASN A 163 -40.61 -3.80 -11.04
C ASN A 163 -40.92 -5.21 -10.50
N ALA A 164 -41.76 -5.33 -9.46
CA ALA A 164 -42.28 -6.62 -8.99
C ALA A 164 -43.33 -7.23 -9.93
N ALA A 165 -43.84 -6.48 -10.92
CA ALA A 165 -44.82 -6.94 -11.89
C ALA A 165 -44.21 -7.58 -13.16
N LYS A 166 -42.88 -7.78 -13.22
CA LYS A 166 -42.24 -8.53 -14.31
C LYS A 166 -42.30 -10.05 -14.01
N PRO A 167 -42.97 -10.87 -14.85
CA PRO A 167 -43.25 -12.25 -14.51
C PRO A 167 -42.06 -13.16 -14.84
N GLU A 168 -41.25 -13.50 -13.84
CA GLU A 168 -40.39 -14.70 -13.87
C GLU A 168 -40.43 -15.42 -12.52
N HIS A 169 -41.55 -16.09 -12.23
CA HIS A 169 -41.55 -17.51 -11.87
C HIS A 169 -42.97 -18.04 -11.83
N ALA A 170 -43.20 -19.11 -12.59
CA ALA A 170 -44.42 -19.88 -12.56
C ALA A 170 -44.58 -20.55 -11.17
N ALA A 171 -45.77 -20.32 -10.61
CA ALA A 171 -46.53 -21.13 -9.65
C ALA A 171 -45.83 -22.25 -8.85
N ASP A 172 -45.98 -22.16 -7.52
CA ASP A 172 -46.55 -23.27 -6.74
C ASP A 172 -47.50 -22.69 -5.65
N PRO A 173 -48.60 -23.37 -5.28
CA PRO A 173 -49.77 -22.76 -4.67
C PRO A 173 -49.64 -22.52 -3.16
N ALA A 174 -50.41 -21.52 -2.71
CA ALA A 174 -50.50 -21.01 -1.35
C ALA A 174 -50.72 -22.08 -0.26
N THR A 175 -50.02 -21.91 0.86
CA THR A 175 -50.48 -22.36 2.18
C THR A 175 -50.74 -21.10 3.03
N PRO A 176 -51.93 -20.90 3.62
CA PRO A 176 -52.21 -19.71 4.41
C PRO A 176 -51.52 -19.84 5.77
N ASN A 177 -50.46 -19.07 6.01
CA ASN A 177 -49.86 -19.01 7.35
C ASN A 177 -50.25 -17.72 8.05
N GLN A 178 -50.92 -17.92 9.19
CA GLN A 178 -51.46 -16.91 10.08
C GLN A 178 -50.36 -15.94 10.56
N ALA A 179 -50.76 -14.68 10.72
CA ALA A 179 -50.02 -13.67 11.43
C ALA A 179 -49.72 -14.14 12.87
N ALA A 180 -48.44 -14.38 13.16
CA ALA A 180 -47.94 -14.56 14.51
C ALA A 180 -47.36 -13.23 15.00
N ALA A 181 -47.85 -12.77 16.15
CA ALA A 181 -47.32 -11.63 16.90
C ALA A 181 -45.81 -11.82 17.20
N PRO A 182 -45.02 -10.73 17.32
CA PRO A 182 -43.58 -10.85 17.56
C PRO A 182 -43.31 -11.40 18.98
N PRO A 183 -42.49 -12.45 19.13
CA PRO A 183 -41.98 -12.82 20.44
C PRO A 183 -40.97 -11.75 20.90
N ALA A 184 -41.25 -11.13 22.05
CA ALA A 184 -40.24 -10.42 22.81
C ALA A 184 -39.18 -11.43 23.27
N GLY A 185 -37.96 -11.34 22.72
CA GLY A 185 -36.89 -12.25 23.10
C GLY A 185 -35.62 -12.07 22.28
N ASN A 186 -34.59 -11.63 22.98
CA ASN A 186 -33.16 -11.74 22.66
C ASN A 186 -32.54 -10.56 21.91
N GLY A 187 -31.78 -9.78 22.69
CA GLY A 187 -30.99 -8.64 22.26
C GLY A 187 -29.83 -9.01 21.35
N LEU A 188 -29.23 -7.96 20.80
CA LEU A 188 -28.17 -7.98 19.80
C LEU A 188 -27.04 -8.97 20.16
N PRO A 189 -26.50 -9.73 19.20
CA PRO A 189 -25.29 -10.51 19.43
C PRO A 189 -24.09 -9.56 19.61
N THR A 190 -23.51 -9.54 20.81
CA THR A 190 -22.17 -8.98 21.04
C THR A 190 -21.10 -9.96 20.55
N PRO A 191 -20.04 -9.50 19.87
CA PRO A 191 -18.99 -10.39 19.39
C PRO A 191 -18.18 -10.99 20.56
N ALA A 192 -18.08 -12.32 20.60
CA ALA A 192 -17.17 -13.03 21.48
C ALA A 192 -15.74 -12.88 20.95
N THR A 193 -14.86 -12.30 21.74
CA THR A 193 -13.41 -12.36 21.52
C THR A 193 -12.89 -13.65 22.15
N HIS A 194 -12.10 -14.40 21.39
CA HIS A 194 -11.26 -15.50 21.88
C HIS A 194 -9.80 -15.03 21.92
#